data_AF-A0RVK0-F1
#
_entry.id   AF-A0RVK0-F1
#
_cell.length_a   1.000
_cell.length_b   1.000
_cell.length_c   1.000
_cell.angle_alpha   90.00
_cell.angle_beta   90.00
_cell.angle_gamma   90.00
#
_symmetry.space_group_name_H-M   'P 1'
#
loop_
_entity.id
_entity.type
_entity.pdbx_description
1 polymer ?
#
loop_
_entity_poly.entity_id
_entity_poly.type
_entity_poly.pdbx_seq_one_letter_code
_entity_poly.pdbx_strand_id
1 'polypeptide(L)'
;MKTGKEGMRNLISGDPDAPVLTFKARVRKVRGDRVEIRDAVVNVPNTPYHRLKYGHYMGNRLFYDFGDGASVMETYNGGVFNCTLGGRRIQIADAQAVSGAMLSGDRAEYAAVFDEWFSSAAQDEYIARSLEQFAGRVEAVSGKGGKRYVIDGVFDVDSGGTAHYMAGGEWRHLCIVVSDAGAARFAFDGTEIELNGRTVTILSKVFFLLFPRRDGVFLNQLPARLRRHAEELMEKHGG
;
A
#
# COMPACT_ATOMS: atom_id res chain seq x y z
N MET A 1 17.47 21.04 -23.64
CA MET A 1 18.80 20.92 -22.99
C MET A 1 18.60 20.15 -21.68
N LYS A 2 18.97 18.86 -21.63
CA LYS A 2 18.82 18.01 -20.43
C LYS A 2 20.03 18.21 -19.53
N THR A 3 19.82 18.71 -18.31
CA THR A 3 20.85 18.81 -17.27
C THR A 3 21.24 17.41 -16.80
N GLY A 4 22.51 17.04 -16.99
CA GLY A 4 23.06 15.77 -16.52
C GLY A 4 23.29 15.78 -15.00
N LYS A 5 22.88 14.70 -14.32
CA LYS A 5 23.13 14.50 -12.89
C LYS A 5 24.61 14.16 -12.66
N GLU A 6 25.28 14.89 -11.76
CA GLU A 6 26.60 14.57 -11.21
C GLU A 6 26.46 13.78 -9.89
N GLY A 7 27.38 12.84 -9.67
CA GLY A 7 27.39 11.93 -8.52
C GLY A 7 27.91 12.56 -7.22
N MET A 8 27.31 12.17 -6.10
CA MET A 8 27.83 12.48 -4.76
C MET A 8 29.03 11.60 -4.44
N ARG A 9 30.03 12.15 -3.75
CA ARG A 9 31.22 11.41 -3.32
C ARG A 9 31.45 11.60 -1.83
N ASN A 10 31.59 10.47 -1.15
CA ASN A 10 32.09 10.28 0.22
C ASN A 10 31.24 10.90 1.34
N LEU A 11 31.03 10.09 2.38
CA LEU A 11 30.43 10.48 3.64
C LEU A 11 31.42 11.37 4.42
N ILE A 12 31.00 12.55 4.88
CA ILE A 12 31.86 13.50 5.61
C ILE A 12 31.86 13.22 7.12
N SER A 13 30.80 12.59 7.66
CA SER A 13 30.71 12.19 9.07
C SER A 13 30.38 10.71 9.19
N GLY A 14 31.33 9.92 9.67
CA GLY A 14 31.24 8.46 9.82
C GLY A 14 30.53 7.96 11.08
N ASP A 15 29.70 8.80 11.71
CA ASP A 15 28.87 8.37 12.83
C ASP A 15 27.56 7.76 12.30
N PRO A 16 27.38 6.43 12.39
CA PRO A 16 26.17 5.76 11.94
C PRO A 16 24.94 6.12 12.78
N ASP A 17 25.10 6.72 13.96
CA ASP A 17 24.01 7.07 14.88
C ASP A 17 23.63 8.56 14.82
N ALA A 18 24.33 9.36 14.00
CA ALA A 18 23.98 10.76 13.79
C ALA A 18 22.56 10.89 13.20
N PRO A 19 21.73 11.87 13.60
CA PRO A 19 20.37 12.02 13.05
C PRO A 19 20.35 12.38 11.55
N VAL A 20 21.47 12.88 11.04
CA VAL A 20 21.63 13.38 9.67
C VAL A 20 22.96 12.88 9.12
N LEU A 21 22.95 12.46 7.84
CA LEU A 21 24.16 12.14 7.10
C LEU A 21 24.59 13.33 6.26
N THR A 22 25.89 13.60 6.26
CA THR A 22 26.51 14.71 5.53
C THR A 22 27.35 14.18 4.37
N PHE A 23 27.08 14.65 3.15
CA PHE A 23 27.75 14.21 1.93
C PHE A 23 28.38 15.37 1.16
N LYS A 24 29.49 15.10 0.48
CA LYS A 24 30.06 16.04 -0.50
C LYS A 24 29.49 15.76 -1.89
N ALA A 25 28.71 16.69 -2.43
CA ALA A 25 28.19 16.62 -3.79
C ALA A 25 29.03 17.47 -4.73
N ARG A 26 29.33 16.97 -5.93
CA ARG A 26 29.76 17.85 -7.03
C ARG A 26 28.52 18.36 -7.75
N VAL A 27 28.42 19.68 -7.86
CA VAL A 27 27.31 20.36 -8.50
C VAL A 27 27.85 21.09 -9.72
N ARG A 28 27.40 20.64 -10.89
CA ARG A 28 27.60 21.31 -12.15
C ARG A 28 26.52 22.35 -12.40
N LYS A 29 26.92 23.62 -12.49
CA LYS A 29 26.06 24.71 -12.94
C LYS A 29 26.49 25.12 -14.34
N VAL A 30 25.55 25.10 -15.29
CA VAL A 30 25.78 25.59 -16.65
C VAL A 30 25.21 26.99 -16.76
N ARG A 31 26.03 27.95 -17.18
CA ARG A 31 25.62 29.35 -17.39
C ARG A 31 26.16 29.83 -18.74
N GLY A 32 25.31 29.78 -19.76
CA GLY A 32 25.74 29.96 -21.15
C GLY A 32 26.72 28.86 -21.57
N ASP A 33 27.86 29.25 -22.14
CA ASP A 33 28.91 28.32 -22.60
C ASP A 33 29.89 27.91 -21.50
N ARG A 34 29.72 28.43 -20.28
CA ARG A 34 30.57 28.12 -19.14
C ARG A 34 29.96 27.03 -18.25
N VAL A 35 30.81 26.08 -17.89
CA VAL A 35 30.51 25.04 -16.89
C VAL A 35 31.27 25.37 -15.61
N GLU A 36 30.54 25.52 -14.52
CA GLU A 36 31.10 25.67 -13.19
C GLU A 36 30.85 24.39 -12.38
N ILE A 37 31.89 23.81 -11.80
CA ILE A 37 31.79 22.64 -10.91
C ILE A 37 32.11 23.13 -9.49
N ARG A 38 31.15 22.99 -8.57
CA ARG A 38 31.35 23.32 -7.15
C ARG A 38 31.16 22.09 -6.28
N ASP A 39 31.91 22.03 -5.20
CA ASP A 39 31.63 21.11 -4.11
C ASP A 39 30.55 21.72 -3.20
N ALA A 40 29.44 21.02 -3.00
CA ALA A 40 28.37 21.39 -2.08
C ALA A 40 28.24 20.35 -0.97
N VAL A 41 27.94 20.77 0.25
CA VAL A 41 27.62 19.87 1.35
C VAL A 41 26.11 19.64 1.36
N VAL A 42 25.69 18.38 1.36
CA VAL A 42 24.27 17.99 1.38
C VAL A 42 23.99 17.18 2.64
N ASN A 43 22.95 17.58 3.36
CA ASN A 43 22.47 16.96 4.58
C ASN A 43 21.18 16.20 4.30
N VAL A 44 21.10 14.93 4.66
CA VAL A 44 19.90 14.11 4.49
C VAL A 44 19.57 13.33 5.76
N PRO A 45 18.29 12.97 6.02
CA PRO A 45 17.94 12.13 7.16
C PRO A 45 18.74 10.84 7.18
N ASN A 46 19.25 10.46 8.35
CA ASN A 46 19.99 9.22 8.49
C ASN A 46 19.05 8.01 8.55
N THR A 47 18.66 7.52 7.37
CA THR A 47 17.77 6.36 7.24
C THR A 47 18.46 5.25 6.45
N PRO A 48 18.04 3.97 6.61
CA PRO A 48 18.51 2.85 5.80
C PRO A 48 18.65 3.18 4.31
N TYR A 49 17.58 3.76 3.74
CA TYR A 49 17.55 4.20 2.35
C TYR A 49 18.67 5.19 1.99
N HIS A 50 18.87 6.26 2.76
CA HIS A 50 19.89 7.26 2.46
C HIS A 50 21.32 6.76 2.69
N ARG A 51 21.53 5.87 3.67
CA ARG A 51 22.81 5.18 3.89
C ARG A 51 23.22 4.42 2.64
N LEU A 52 22.34 3.58 2.10
CA LEU A 52 22.62 2.87 0.85
C LEU A 52 22.75 3.85 -0.32
N LYS A 53 21.76 4.72 -0.51
CA LYS A 53 21.65 5.61 -1.68
C LYS A 53 22.91 6.41 -1.90
N TYR A 54 23.42 7.05 -0.86
CA TYR A 54 24.52 7.99 -0.96
C TYR A 54 25.85 7.41 -0.47
N GLY A 55 25.82 6.48 0.48
CA GLY A 55 27.02 5.81 0.99
C GLY A 55 27.55 4.73 0.03
N HIS A 56 26.67 3.87 -0.50
CA HIS A 56 27.07 2.74 -1.35
C HIS A 56 26.85 3.02 -2.84
N TYR A 57 25.70 3.61 -3.20
CA TYR A 57 25.29 3.80 -4.59
C TYR A 57 25.59 5.20 -5.14
N MET A 58 26.22 6.08 -4.36
CA MET A 58 26.69 7.42 -4.77
C MET A 58 25.60 8.30 -5.43
N GLY A 59 24.36 8.16 -4.98
CA GLY A 59 23.17 8.85 -5.49
C GLY A 59 22.49 8.16 -6.68
N ASN A 60 23.05 7.06 -7.19
CA ASN A 60 22.43 6.27 -8.26
C ASN A 60 21.27 5.43 -7.75
N ARG A 61 20.49 4.85 -8.66
CA ARG A 61 19.41 3.93 -8.29
C ARG A 61 19.96 2.71 -7.56
N LEU A 62 19.26 2.30 -6.52
CA LEU A 62 19.59 1.12 -5.75
C LEU A 62 19.26 -0.14 -6.57
N PHE A 63 20.19 -1.09 -6.59
CA PHE A 63 19.98 -2.42 -7.16
C PHE A 63 20.72 -3.43 -6.29
N TYR A 64 20.02 -4.42 -5.74
CA TYR A 64 20.62 -5.44 -4.90
C TYR A 64 20.09 -6.81 -5.26
N ASP A 65 20.99 -7.78 -5.37
CA ASP A 65 20.68 -9.17 -5.67
C ASP A 65 21.00 -10.02 -4.44
N PHE A 66 19.99 -10.67 -3.88
CA PHE A 66 20.12 -11.58 -2.75
C PHE A 66 20.44 -13.02 -3.21
N GLY A 67 20.49 -13.27 -4.52
CA GLY A 67 20.64 -14.60 -5.11
C GLY A 67 19.33 -15.38 -5.17
N ASP A 68 19.34 -16.52 -5.86
CA ASP A 68 18.21 -17.45 -5.96
C ASP A 68 16.87 -16.79 -6.37
N GLY A 69 16.94 -15.92 -7.38
CA GLY A 69 15.76 -15.21 -7.90
C GLY A 69 15.17 -14.16 -6.97
N ALA A 70 15.92 -13.72 -5.94
CA ALA A 70 15.55 -12.65 -5.03
C ALA A 70 16.32 -11.36 -5.35
N SER A 71 15.64 -10.31 -5.80
CA SER A 71 16.31 -9.05 -6.14
C SER A 71 15.43 -7.82 -5.96
N VAL A 72 16.07 -6.68 -5.74
CA VAL A 72 15.45 -5.37 -5.53
C VAL A 72 16.04 -4.38 -6.52
N MET A 73 15.18 -3.60 -7.18
CA MET A 73 15.59 -2.51 -8.06
C MET A 73 14.71 -1.27 -7.85
N GLU A 74 15.33 -0.17 -7.44
CA GLU A 74 14.65 1.12 -7.31
C GLU A 74 14.11 1.61 -8.67
N THR A 75 12.89 2.12 -8.66
CA THR A 75 12.26 2.75 -9.83
C THR A 75 12.85 4.14 -10.10
N TYR A 76 12.27 4.88 -11.05
CA TYR A 76 12.60 6.31 -11.23
C TYR A 76 12.02 7.19 -10.13
N ASN A 77 10.99 6.72 -9.43
CA ASN A 77 10.43 7.37 -8.26
C ASN A 77 11.22 6.89 -7.04
N GLY A 78 12.03 7.80 -6.48
CA GLY A 78 12.91 7.47 -5.37
C GLY A 78 12.13 6.88 -4.19
N GLY A 79 12.68 5.84 -3.57
CA GLY A 79 12.02 5.13 -2.47
C GLY A 79 10.90 4.16 -2.87
N VAL A 80 10.74 3.88 -4.18
CA VAL A 80 9.84 2.86 -4.69
C VAL A 80 10.65 1.79 -5.42
N PHE A 81 10.37 0.52 -5.17
CA PHE A 81 11.20 -0.60 -5.58
C PHE A 81 10.41 -1.65 -6.34
N ASN A 82 10.97 -2.13 -7.45
CA ASN A 82 10.58 -3.41 -8.03
C ASN A 82 11.27 -4.52 -7.24
N CYS A 83 10.48 -5.32 -6.55
CA CYS A 83 10.97 -6.44 -5.75
C CYS A 83 10.59 -7.74 -6.47
N THR A 84 11.54 -8.69 -6.52
CA THR A 84 11.36 -10.02 -7.11
C THR A 84 11.75 -11.07 -6.09
N LEU A 85 10.96 -12.15 -5.96
CA LEU A 85 11.28 -13.29 -5.11
C LEU A 85 10.69 -14.58 -5.69
N GLY A 86 11.57 -15.49 -6.11
CA GLY A 86 11.15 -16.79 -6.64
C GLY A 86 10.28 -16.67 -7.90
N GLY A 87 10.58 -15.70 -8.77
CA GLY A 87 9.83 -15.43 -10.00
C GLY A 87 8.62 -14.51 -9.84
N ARG A 88 8.12 -14.31 -8.61
CA ARG A 88 7.03 -13.38 -8.29
C ARG A 88 7.55 -11.95 -8.25
N ARG A 89 6.73 -10.98 -8.64
CA ARG A 89 7.13 -9.57 -8.66
C ARG A 89 6.06 -8.64 -8.10
N ILE A 90 6.49 -7.68 -7.29
CA ILE A 90 5.64 -6.60 -6.78
C ILE A 90 6.41 -5.28 -6.70
N GLN A 91 5.68 -4.16 -6.76
CA GLN A 91 6.24 -2.85 -6.49
C GLN A 91 5.97 -2.44 -5.03
N ILE A 92 7.02 -2.20 -4.26
CA ILE A 92 6.93 -1.80 -2.84
C ILE A 92 7.34 -0.34 -2.70
N ALA A 93 6.48 0.47 -2.08
CA ALA A 93 6.69 1.90 -1.83
C ALA A 93 7.04 2.19 -0.36
N ASP A 94 7.82 1.30 0.25
CA ASP A 94 8.37 1.45 1.60
C ASP A 94 9.89 1.40 1.55
N ALA A 95 10.49 2.59 1.46
CA ALA A 95 11.93 2.72 1.32
C ALA A 95 12.68 2.21 2.55
N GLN A 96 12.10 2.25 3.74
CA GLN A 96 12.80 1.87 4.96
C GLN A 96 12.85 0.37 5.13
N ALA A 97 11.71 -0.31 4.95
CA ALA A 97 11.65 -1.77 5.05
C ALA A 97 12.57 -2.43 4.00
N VAL A 98 12.45 -2.01 2.73
CA VAL A 98 13.24 -2.59 1.63
C VAL A 98 14.73 -2.29 1.79
N SER A 99 15.09 -1.03 2.10
CA SER A 99 16.50 -0.66 2.27
C SER A 99 17.11 -1.24 3.55
N GLY A 100 16.29 -1.50 4.57
CA GLY A 100 16.70 -2.20 5.79
C GLY A 100 17.15 -3.63 5.48
N ALA A 101 16.32 -4.39 4.75
CA ALA A 101 16.66 -5.74 4.32
C ALA A 101 17.89 -5.78 3.39
N MET A 102 18.05 -4.76 2.52
CA MET A 102 19.25 -4.64 1.69
C MET A 102 20.52 -4.37 2.51
N LEU A 103 20.42 -3.62 3.62
CA LEU A 103 21.56 -3.33 4.49
C LEU A 103 21.98 -4.53 5.34
N SER A 104 21.02 -5.31 5.83
CA SER A 104 21.34 -6.55 6.55
C SER A 104 21.96 -7.59 5.63
N GLY A 105 21.58 -7.58 4.35
CA GLY A 105 21.99 -8.58 3.37
C GLY A 105 21.37 -9.95 3.63
N ASP A 106 20.44 -10.04 4.58
CA ASP A 106 19.74 -11.28 4.92
C ASP A 106 18.56 -11.50 3.97
N ARG A 107 18.66 -12.56 3.17
CA ARG A 107 17.60 -12.96 2.24
C ARG A 107 16.31 -13.34 2.97
N ALA A 108 16.37 -13.86 4.19
CA ALA A 108 15.19 -14.22 4.96
C ALA A 108 14.42 -12.96 5.42
N GLU A 109 15.14 -11.90 5.84
CA GLU A 109 14.52 -10.61 6.15
C GLU A 109 13.87 -9.98 4.90
N TYR A 110 14.56 -10.02 3.77
CA TYR A 110 13.97 -9.57 2.51
C TYR A 110 12.73 -10.37 2.13
N ALA A 111 12.76 -11.70 2.29
CA ALA A 111 11.62 -12.56 2.00
C ALA A 111 10.42 -12.22 2.88
N ALA A 112 10.62 -11.95 4.17
CA ALA A 112 9.56 -11.54 5.08
C ALA A 112 8.91 -10.22 4.62
N VAL A 113 9.71 -9.21 4.27
CA VAL A 113 9.20 -7.93 3.72
C VAL A 113 8.44 -8.19 2.42
N PHE A 114 9.00 -9.01 1.51
CA PHE A 114 8.35 -9.31 0.24
C PHE A 114 6.99 -9.98 0.46
N ASP A 115 6.92 -11.05 1.26
CA ASP A 115 5.72 -11.86 1.45
C ASP A 115 4.61 -11.08 2.16
N GLU A 116 4.96 -10.17 3.08
CA GLU A 116 4.00 -9.25 3.72
C GLU A 116 3.32 -8.35 2.68
N TRP A 117 4.11 -7.64 1.88
CA TRP A 117 3.60 -6.72 0.86
C TRP A 117 2.87 -7.46 -0.27
N PHE A 118 3.41 -8.61 -0.69
CA PHE A 118 2.79 -9.46 -1.71
C PHE A 118 1.43 -10.00 -1.25
N SER A 119 1.35 -10.52 -0.03
CA SER A 119 0.08 -10.99 0.54
C SER A 119 -0.92 -9.85 0.64
N SER A 120 -0.50 -8.67 1.15
CA SER A 120 -1.36 -7.49 1.25
C SER A 120 -1.95 -7.07 -0.11
N ALA A 121 -1.11 -6.97 -1.14
CA ALA A 121 -1.58 -6.65 -2.49
C ALA A 121 -2.50 -7.71 -3.07
N ALA A 122 -2.24 -8.99 -2.80
CA ALA A 122 -3.11 -10.08 -3.20
C ALA A 122 -4.51 -9.96 -2.58
N GLN A 123 -4.60 -9.63 -1.28
CA GLN A 123 -5.88 -9.39 -0.61
C GLN A 123 -6.65 -8.23 -1.25
N ASP A 124 -5.96 -7.12 -1.54
CA ASP A 124 -6.56 -5.94 -2.15
C ASP A 124 -7.09 -6.22 -3.57
N GLU A 125 -6.35 -6.99 -4.37
CA GLU A 125 -6.80 -7.44 -5.69
C GLU A 125 -7.99 -8.39 -5.57
N TYR A 126 -7.96 -9.32 -4.61
CA TYR A 126 -9.07 -10.24 -4.40
C TYR A 126 -10.38 -9.51 -4.08
N ILE A 127 -10.31 -8.50 -3.20
CA ILE A 127 -11.48 -7.65 -2.91
C ILE A 127 -11.95 -6.94 -4.18
N ALA A 128 -11.03 -6.31 -4.92
CA ALA A 128 -11.37 -5.59 -6.14
C ALA A 128 -12.08 -6.48 -7.17
N ARG A 129 -11.54 -7.68 -7.43
CA ARG A 129 -12.14 -8.67 -8.34
C ARG A 129 -13.50 -9.18 -7.87
N SER A 130 -13.64 -9.42 -6.56
CA SER A 130 -14.91 -9.89 -5.97
C SER A 130 -16.03 -8.85 -6.12
N LEU A 131 -15.66 -7.57 -6.12
CA LEU A 131 -16.59 -6.44 -6.18
C LEU A 131 -16.79 -5.88 -7.60
N GLU A 132 -16.01 -6.32 -8.58
CA GLU A 132 -16.07 -5.85 -9.97
C GLU A 132 -17.48 -6.01 -10.59
N GLN A 133 -18.15 -7.12 -10.30
CA GLN A 133 -19.51 -7.38 -10.76
C GLN A 133 -20.57 -6.41 -10.20
N PHE A 134 -20.23 -5.61 -9.18
CA PHE A 134 -21.08 -4.57 -8.59
C PHE A 134 -20.62 -3.17 -8.96
N ALA A 135 -19.84 -3.02 -10.04
CA ALA A 135 -19.49 -1.74 -10.61
C ALA A 135 -20.75 -0.87 -10.81
N GLY A 136 -20.71 0.36 -10.30
CA GLY A 136 -21.85 1.28 -10.28
C GLY A 136 -22.69 1.27 -9.00
N ARG A 137 -22.59 0.20 -8.19
CA ARG A 137 -23.11 0.18 -6.81
C ARG A 137 -22.01 0.33 -5.79
N VAL A 138 -20.86 -0.29 -6.01
CA VAL A 138 -19.70 -0.19 -5.11
C VAL A 138 -18.61 0.67 -5.73
N GLU A 139 -18.16 1.67 -4.99
CA GLU A 139 -17.03 2.52 -5.32
C GLU A 139 -15.91 2.32 -4.30
N ALA A 140 -14.72 1.96 -4.78
CA ALA A 140 -13.52 1.90 -3.94
C ALA A 140 -12.84 3.27 -3.90
N VAL A 141 -12.76 3.88 -2.72
CA VAL A 141 -12.18 5.20 -2.49
C VAL A 141 -10.95 5.08 -1.59
N SER A 142 -9.81 5.60 -2.03
CA SER A 142 -8.58 5.62 -1.23
C SER A 142 -8.38 6.99 -0.57
N GLY A 143 -8.06 7.01 0.73
CA GLY A 143 -7.78 8.24 1.48
C GLY A 143 -6.72 8.06 2.56
N LYS A 144 -6.52 9.09 3.39
CA LYS A 144 -5.55 9.06 4.51
C LYS A 144 -5.81 7.95 5.53
N GLY A 145 -7.04 7.46 5.64
CA GLY A 145 -7.44 6.36 6.53
C GLY A 145 -7.42 4.98 5.88
N GLY A 146 -6.83 4.83 4.69
CA GLY A 146 -6.86 3.60 3.91
C GLY A 146 -8.00 3.58 2.88
N LYS A 147 -8.32 2.39 2.40
CA LYS A 147 -9.33 2.13 1.38
C LYS A 147 -10.72 2.04 2.02
N ARG A 148 -11.74 2.59 1.38
CA ARG A 148 -13.16 2.48 1.75
C ARG A 148 -13.94 1.95 0.57
N TYR A 149 -14.95 1.14 0.85
CA TYR A 149 -15.86 0.58 -0.14
C TYR A 149 -17.23 1.20 0.08
N VAL A 150 -17.60 2.19 -0.74
CA VAL A 150 -18.86 2.94 -0.63
C VAL A 150 -19.93 2.22 -1.45
N ILE A 151 -21.06 1.90 -0.83
CA ILE A 151 -22.18 1.17 -1.45
C ILE A 151 -23.38 2.11 -1.62
N ASP A 152 -23.83 2.25 -2.87
CA ASP A 152 -24.97 3.06 -3.32
C ASP A 152 -24.93 4.53 -2.81
N GLY A 153 -23.74 5.03 -2.48
CA GLY A 153 -23.53 6.36 -1.90
C GLY A 153 -24.06 6.55 -0.48
N VAL A 154 -24.53 5.49 0.19
CA VAL A 154 -25.23 5.57 1.49
C VAL A 154 -24.59 4.73 2.58
N PHE A 155 -23.87 3.67 2.24
CA PHE A 155 -23.12 2.86 3.18
C PHE A 155 -21.64 2.85 2.83
N ASP A 156 -20.79 2.52 3.79
CA ASP A 156 -19.43 2.12 3.48
C ASP A 156 -18.86 1.07 4.43
N VAL A 157 -17.76 0.46 4.00
CA VAL A 157 -16.90 -0.39 4.81
C VAL A 157 -15.46 0.07 4.64
N ASP A 158 -14.76 0.39 5.72
CA ASP A 158 -13.37 0.83 5.67
C ASP A 158 -12.37 -0.35 5.64
N SER A 159 -11.08 -0.04 5.46
CA SER A 159 -10.00 -1.03 5.45
C SER A 159 -9.78 -1.71 6.79
N GLY A 160 -10.39 -1.24 7.88
CA GLY A 160 -10.43 -1.92 9.17
C GLY A 160 -11.57 -2.95 9.26
N GLY A 161 -12.47 -2.98 8.28
CA GLY A 161 -13.69 -3.80 8.32
C GLY A 161 -14.80 -3.16 9.15
N THR A 162 -14.76 -1.85 9.41
CA THR A 162 -15.83 -1.13 10.11
C THR A 162 -16.84 -0.60 9.11
N ALA A 163 -18.13 -0.81 9.38
CA ALA A 163 -19.20 -0.33 8.50
C ALA A 163 -19.78 0.99 9.01
N HIS A 164 -20.20 1.84 8.08
CA HIS A 164 -20.89 3.09 8.38
C HIS A 164 -22.07 3.32 7.45
N TYR A 165 -22.94 4.25 7.83
CA TYR A 165 -23.97 4.82 6.96
C TYR A 165 -23.87 6.35 6.92
N MET A 166 -24.27 6.94 5.80
CA MET A 166 -24.30 8.37 5.59
C MET A 166 -25.61 8.96 6.15
N ALA A 167 -25.52 9.84 7.15
CA ALA A 167 -26.66 10.59 7.65
C ALA A 167 -26.30 12.03 7.97
N GLY A 168 -27.00 12.97 7.33
CA GLY A 168 -26.78 14.40 7.55
C GLY A 168 -25.41 14.90 7.08
N GLY A 169 -24.77 14.21 6.13
CA GLY A 169 -23.42 14.54 5.64
C GLY A 169 -22.28 13.93 6.47
N GLU A 170 -22.59 13.12 7.47
CA GLU A 170 -21.60 12.45 8.31
C GLU A 170 -21.73 10.92 8.23
N TRP A 171 -20.58 10.25 8.24
CA TRP A 171 -20.49 8.79 8.36
C TRP A 171 -20.70 8.38 9.82
N ARG A 172 -21.73 7.57 10.07
CA ARG A 172 -22.07 7.06 11.40
C ARG A 172 -21.84 5.57 11.48
N HIS A 173 -21.26 5.12 12.58
CA HIS A 173 -20.96 3.71 12.81
C HIS A 173 -22.20 2.82 12.66
N LEU A 174 -21.99 1.63 12.08
CA LEU A 174 -23.01 0.63 11.84
C LEU A 174 -22.52 -0.74 12.30
N CYS A 175 -23.16 -1.28 13.34
CA CYS A 175 -22.88 -2.63 13.81
C CYS A 175 -23.50 -3.64 12.84
N ILE A 176 -22.65 -4.39 12.15
CA ILE A 176 -23.02 -5.55 11.34
C ILE A 176 -22.25 -6.75 11.91
N VAL A 177 -22.98 -7.76 12.34
CA VAL A 177 -22.40 -9.02 12.80
C VAL A 177 -22.36 -9.95 11.60
N VAL A 178 -21.15 -10.27 11.13
CA VAL A 178 -20.93 -11.28 10.11
C VAL A 178 -20.30 -12.49 10.79
N SER A 179 -20.83 -13.68 10.52
CA SER A 179 -20.18 -14.93 10.92
C SER A 179 -18.86 -15.06 10.19
N ASP A 180 -17.84 -15.63 10.84
CA ASP A 180 -16.61 -16.02 10.14
C ASP A 180 -16.98 -16.94 8.98
N ALA A 181 -16.83 -16.43 7.75
CA ALA A 181 -16.72 -17.30 6.60
C ALA A 181 -15.36 -17.98 6.76
N GLY A 182 -15.34 -19.31 6.83
CA GLY A 182 -14.13 -20.07 7.07
C GLY A 182 -12.97 -19.71 6.13
N ALA A 183 -11.77 -20.16 6.46
CA ALA A 183 -10.57 -19.88 5.67
C ALA A 183 -10.80 -20.18 4.18
N ALA A 184 -10.78 -19.13 3.36
CA ALA A 184 -10.87 -19.23 1.92
C ALA A 184 -9.48 -18.98 1.33
N ARG A 185 -9.15 -19.71 0.26
CA ARG A 185 -7.89 -19.56 -0.47
C ARG A 185 -8.16 -19.20 -1.91
N PHE A 186 -7.26 -18.43 -2.51
CA PHE A 186 -7.34 -18.06 -3.91
C PHE A 186 -5.95 -18.01 -4.53
N ALA A 187 -5.88 -18.18 -5.85
CA ALA A 187 -4.63 -18.06 -6.59
C ALA A 187 -4.36 -16.59 -6.97
N PHE A 188 -3.16 -16.11 -6.66
CA PHE A 188 -2.64 -14.79 -7.03
C PHE A 188 -1.22 -14.94 -7.57
N ASP A 189 -1.01 -14.55 -8.83
CA ASP A 189 0.27 -14.70 -9.55
C ASP A 189 0.90 -16.10 -9.35
N GLY A 190 0.09 -17.15 -9.54
CA GLY A 190 0.49 -18.55 -9.40
C GLY A 190 0.70 -19.04 -7.96
N THR A 191 0.49 -18.21 -6.95
CA THR A 191 0.63 -18.55 -5.52
C THR A 191 -0.73 -18.71 -4.86
N GLU A 192 -0.93 -19.74 -4.05
CA GLU A 192 -2.12 -19.87 -3.21
C GLU A 192 -1.98 -18.93 -2.00
N ILE A 193 -2.92 -18.00 -1.86
CA ILE A 193 -2.99 -17.03 -0.76
C ILE A 193 -4.23 -17.32 0.06
N GLU A 194 -4.06 -17.42 1.37
CA GLU A 194 -5.17 -17.52 2.32
C GLU A 194 -5.75 -16.13 2.58
N LEU A 195 -7.07 -16.00 2.53
CA LEU A 195 -7.75 -14.77 2.92
C LEU A 195 -7.58 -14.58 4.42
N ASN A 196 -7.06 -13.41 4.79
CA ASN A 196 -7.02 -13.06 6.20
C ASN A 196 -8.44 -12.70 6.69
N GLY A 197 -8.67 -12.81 8.00
CA GLY A 197 -9.98 -12.54 8.59
C GLY A 197 -10.50 -11.11 8.33
N ARG A 198 -9.60 -10.15 8.10
CA ARG A 198 -9.97 -8.77 7.77
C ARG A 198 -10.57 -8.67 6.37
N THR A 199 -9.95 -9.29 5.36
CA THR A 199 -10.49 -9.37 3.99
C THR A 199 -11.85 -10.04 3.98
N VAL A 200 -11.98 -11.17 4.69
CA VAL A 200 -13.26 -11.87 4.86
C VAL A 200 -14.30 -10.95 5.52
N THR A 201 -13.93 -10.25 6.58
CA THR A 201 -14.83 -9.30 7.28
C THR A 201 -15.30 -8.18 6.36
N ILE A 202 -14.38 -7.57 5.60
CA ILE A 202 -14.69 -6.50 4.65
C ILE A 202 -15.70 -7.01 3.62
N LEU A 203 -15.38 -8.11 2.94
CA LEU A 203 -16.25 -8.67 1.91
C LEU A 203 -17.61 -9.06 2.47
N SER A 204 -17.66 -9.78 3.59
CA SER A 204 -18.91 -10.19 4.23
C SER A 204 -19.82 -8.99 4.56
N LYS A 205 -19.24 -7.88 5.05
CA LYS A 205 -20.01 -6.66 5.34
C LYS A 205 -20.44 -5.94 4.06
N VAL A 206 -19.59 -5.85 3.04
CA VAL A 206 -19.97 -5.26 1.75
C VAL A 206 -21.10 -6.07 1.11
N PHE A 207 -21.00 -7.40 1.09
CA PHE A 207 -22.04 -8.29 0.58
C PHE A 207 -23.34 -8.18 1.38
N PHE A 208 -23.26 -8.09 2.72
CA PHE A 208 -24.42 -7.85 3.55
C PHE A 208 -25.10 -6.52 3.18
N LEU A 209 -24.35 -5.46 2.90
CA LEU A 209 -24.92 -4.16 2.55
C LEU A 209 -25.46 -4.12 1.11
N LEU A 210 -24.89 -4.90 0.19
CA LEU A 210 -25.41 -5.07 -1.16
C LEU A 210 -26.69 -5.89 -1.20
N PHE A 211 -26.77 -6.91 -0.33
CA PHE A 211 -27.83 -7.91 -0.24
C PHE A 211 -28.29 -8.07 1.21
N PRO A 212 -28.89 -7.02 1.79
CA PRO A 212 -29.28 -7.06 3.19
C PRO A 212 -30.30 -8.17 3.41
N ARG A 213 -30.22 -8.80 4.58
CA ARG A 213 -31.20 -9.77 5.07
C ARG A 213 -31.92 -9.14 6.25
N ARG A 214 -33.11 -9.62 6.56
CA ARG A 214 -33.90 -9.11 7.68
C ARG A 214 -33.15 -9.34 9.00
N ASP A 215 -32.54 -8.29 9.51
CA ASP A 215 -31.75 -8.28 10.73
C ASP A 215 -32.20 -7.10 11.61
N GLY A 216 -32.71 -7.42 12.80
CA GLY A 216 -33.25 -6.41 13.71
C GLY A 216 -32.18 -5.47 14.28
N VAL A 217 -30.96 -5.97 14.50
CA VAL A 217 -29.86 -5.16 15.03
C VAL A 217 -29.46 -4.12 13.99
N PHE A 218 -29.27 -4.53 12.74
CA PHE A 218 -28.99 -3.65 11.61
C PHE A 218 -30.12 -2.64 11.37
N LEU A 219 -31.36 -3.10 11.19
CA LEU A 219 -32.49 -2.22 10.82
C LEU A 219 -32.82 -1.17 11.90
N ASN A 220 -32.65 -1.50 13.17
CA ASN A 220 -32.93 -0.58 14.28
C ASN A 220 -31.89 0.54 14.43
N GLN A 221 -30.72 0.42 13.81
CA GLN A 221 -29.68 1.45 13.79
C GLN A 221 -29.91 2.49 12.68
N LEU A 222 -30.76 2.19 11.70
CA LEU A 222 -30.93 3.02 10.50
C LEU A 222 -32.02 4.09 10.69
N PRO A 223 -31.82 5.32 10.20
CA PRO A 223 -32.88 6.30 10.09
C PRO A 223 -33.96 5.83 9.10
N ALA A 224 -35.19 6.32 9.26
CA ALA A 224 -36.36 5.85 8.50
C ALA A 224 -36.17 5.78 6.98
N ARG A 225 -35.47 6.76 6.39
CA ARG A 225 -35.16 6.78 4.95
C ARG A 225 -34.24 5.62 4.53
N LEU A 226 -33.16 5.39 5.27
CA LEU A 226 -32.21 4.31 4.96
C LEU A 226 -32.77 2.94 5.30
N ARG A 227 -33.60 2.85 6.34
CA ARG A 227 -34.34 1.64 6.67
C ARG A 227 -35.23 1.21 5.50
N ARG A 228 -36.01 2.14 4.93
CA ARG A 228 -36.85 1.87 3.75
C ARG A 228 -36.02 1.41 2.57
N HIS A 229 -34.90 2.09 2.29
CA HIS A 229 -33.99 1.68 1.23
C HIS A 229 -33.44 0.26 1.43
N ALA A 230 -33.06 -0.11 2.66
CA ALA A 230 -32.60 -1.46 2.97
C ALA A 230 -33.71 -2.50 2.81
N GLU A 231 -34.95 -2.18 3.21
CA GLU A 231 -36.12 -3.04 3.02
C GLU A 231 -36.44 -3.25 1.53
N GLU A 232 -36.34 -2.20 0.69
CA GLU A 232 -36.48 -2.31 -0.77
C GLU A 232 -35.41 -3.24 -1.40
N LEU A 233 -34.17 -3.15 -0.92
CA LEU A 233 -33.09 -4.05 -1.36
C LEU A 233 -33.38 -5.51 -0.94
N MET A 234 -33.92 -5.73 0.25
CA MET A 234 -34.32 -7.07 0.72
C MET A 234 -35.40 -7.67 -0.17
N GLU A 235 -36.42 -6.88 -0.56
CA GLU A 235 -37.50 -7.36 -1.43
C GLU A 235 -37.00 -7.68 -2.84
N LYS A 236 -36.07 -6.89 -3.38
CA LYS A 236 -35.50 -7.09 -4.71
C LYS A 236 -34.64 -8.36 -4.83
N HIS A 237 -34.00 -8.76 -3.73
CA HIS A 237 -33.04 -9.88 -3.70
C HIS A 237 -33.51 -11.08 -2.86
N GLY A 238 -34.67 -10.96 -2.21
CA GLY A 238 -35.34 -12.03 -1.46
C GLY A 238 -36.24 -12.86 -2.36
N GLY A 239 -35.62 -13.74 -3.15
CA GLY A 239 -36.26 -14.85 -3.86
C GLY A 239 -35.51 -16.15 -3.58
#